data_AF-A0A920QFG7-F1
#
_entry.id   AF-A0A920QFG7-F1
#
_cell.length_a   1.000
_cell.length_b   1.000
_cell.length_c   1.000
_cell.angle_alpha   90.00
_cell.angle_beta   90.00
_cell.angle_gamma   90.00
#
_symmetry.space_group_name_H-M   'P 1'
#
loop_
_entity.id
_entity.type
_entity.pdbx_description
1 polymer ?
#
loop_
_entity_poly.entity_id
_entity_poly.type
_entity_poly.pdbx_seq_one_letter_code
_entity_poly.pdbx_strand_id
1 'polypeptide(L)'
;MFILRTAVSVEKQGWAHFDYVKMPEYRWGIFLTPSDPNRKIDFGMHKGQPVWQEVPGEYRSELRRLIVTQGDTEPASVEQQRQLGKTCPSLYDLRNLFQVMLRKGDTCGPWFICYKHTLGRDGREEAESLLERHSGDQDKPRILGAFNEKTSDWLSFFMFTYFTDRDGKFQLASLSESAFDPLSRSCRFMLTEEAHHMFVGESGVGRVIQRTCELMNEYKTDELENMEE
;
A
#
# COMPACT_ATOMS: atom_id res chain seq x y z
N MET A 1 -18.22 12.99 5.29
CA MET A 1 -18.34 12.20 4.04
C MET A 1 -17.30 12.76 3.08
N PHE A 2 -16.51 11.92 2.42
CA PHE A 2 -15.41 12.37 1.55
C PHE A 2 -15.62 11.84 0.14
N ILE A 3 -15.24 12.63 -0.87
CA ILE A 3 -15.17 12.16 -2.25
C ILE A 3 -13.95 11.24 -2.40
N LEU A 4 -14.21 9.95 -2.59
CA LEU A 4 -13.19 8.91 -2.64
C LEU A 4 -13.34 8.11 -3.92
N ARG A 5 -12.20 7.64 -4.44
CA ARG A 5 -12.16 6.76 -5.60
C ARG A 5 -12.26 5.31 -5.11
N THR A 6 -13.25 4.59 -5.61
CA THR A 6 -13.40 3.14 -5.42
C THR A 6 -13.20 2.44 -6.77
N ALA A 7 -12.39 1.38 -6.78
CA ALA A 7 -12.32 0.49 -7.93
C ALA A 7 -13.55 -0.43 -7.95
N VAL A 8 -14.18 -0.60 -9.11
CA VAL A 8 -15.28 -1.55 -9.32
C VAL A 8 -14.98 -2.58 -10.42
N SER A 9 -13.90 -2.37 -11.18
CA SER A 9 -13.36 -3.29 -12.18
C SER A 9 -11.86 -3.04 -12.37
N VAL A 10 -11.17 -4.02 -12.95
CA VAL A 10 -9.78 -3.92 -13.42
C VAL A 10 -9.64 -3.27 -14.79
N GLU A 11 -10.75 -3.04 -15.48
CA GLU A 11 -10.78 -2.35 -16.77
C GLU A 11 -10.69 -0.83 -16.61
N LYS A 12 -10.17 -0.14 -17.65
CA LYS A 12 -9.97 1.32 -17.65
C LYS A 12 -11.21 2.11 -17.22
N GLN A 13 -12.42 1.67 -17.59
CA GLN A 13 -13.66 2.39 -17.29
C GLN A 13 -14.17 2.18 -15.87
N GLY A 14 -13.90 1.03 -15.23
CA GLY A 14 -14.36 0.73 -13.87
C GLY A 14 -13.28 0.88 -12.79
N TRP A 15 -12.07 1.28 -13.17
CA TRP A 15 -10.95 1.52 -12.26
C TRP A 15 -11.15 2.73 -11.33
N ALA A 16 -11.90 3.75 -11.77
CA ALA A 16 -11.99 5.02 -11.06
C ALA A 16 -13.43 5.53 -10.96
N HIS A 17 -14.19 5.00 -9.99
CA HIS A 17 -15.49 5.55 -9.63
C HIS A 17 -15.34 6.51 -8.44
N PHE A 18 -15.70 7.78 -8.61
CA PHE A 18 -15.63 8.79 -7.55
C PHE A 18 -17.00 9.06 -6.98
N ASP A 19 -17.15 8.92 -5.66
CA ASP A 19 -18.39 9.25 -4.98
C ASP A 19 -18.13 9.68 -3.53
N TYR A 20 -19.12 10.33 -2.94
CA TYR A 20 -19.13 10.65 -1.53
C TYR A 20 -19.47 9.42 -0.70
N VAL A 21 -18.54 9.01 0.17
CA VAL A 21 -18.72 7.83 1.02
C VAL A 21 -18.25 8.10 2.44
N LYS A 22 -18.86 7.44 3.42
CA LYS A 22 -18.29 7.34 4.77
C LYS A 22 -17.31 6.17 4.77
N MET A 23 -16.13 6.33 5.36
CA MET A 23 -15.10 5.28 5.32
C MET A 23 -15.59 3.88 5.77
N PRO A 24 -16.45 3.73 6.80
CA PRO A 24 -17.01 2.42 7.17
C PRO A 24 -17.94 1.80 6.12
N GLU A 25 -18.48 2.60 5.21
CA GLU A 25 -19.37 2.19 4.11
C GLU A 25 -18.58 1.98 2.80
N TYR A 26 -17.25 2.11 2.84
CA TYR A 26 -16.39 1.88 1.67
C TYR A 26 -16.51 0.42 1.21
N ARG A 27 -16.63 0.23 -0.11
CA ARG A 27 -16.74 -1.11 -0.70
C ARG A 27 -15.35 -1.65 -1.00
N TRP A 28 -14.77 -2.38 -0.05
CA TRP A 28 -13.53 -3.10 -0.29
C TRP A 28 -13.74 -4.20 -1.33
N GLY A 29 -12.82 -4.27 -2.28
CA GLY A 29 -12.88 -5.21 -3.39
C GLY A 29 -11.66 -6.11 -3.45
N ILE A 30 -11.76 -7.17 -4.24
CA ILE A 30 -10.61 -8.04 -4.55
C ILE A 30 -10.45 -8.09 -6.06
N PHE A 31 -9.31 -7.60 -6.53
CA PHE A 31 -9.06 -7.35 -7.94
C PHE A 31 -7.75 -7.98 -8.38
N LEU A 32 -7.83 -8.83 -9.40
CA LEU A 32 -6.69 -9.43 -10.07
C LEU A 32 -6.72 -9.03 -11.53
N THR A 33 -5.58 -8.70 -12.12
CA THR A 33 -5.52 -8.48 -13.58
C THR A 33 -6.02 -9.72 -14.34
N PRO A 34 -6.49 -9.60 -15.59
CA PRO A 34 -6.94 -10.75 -16.38
C PRO A 34 -5.88 -11.86 -16.46
N SER A 35 -6.31 -13.12 -16.44
CA SER A 35 -5.41 -14.28 -16.61
C SER A 35 -5.03 -14.46 -18.07
N ASP A 36 -3.78 -14.86 -18.32
CA ASP A 36 -3.34 -15.34 -19.64
C ASP A 36 -3.08 -16.86 -19.56
N PRO A 37 -3.88 -17.69 -20.27
CA PRO A 37 -3.75 -19.14 -20.22
C PRO A 37 -2.42 -19.65 -20.80
N ASN A 38 -1.72 -18.83 -21.59
CA ASN A 38 -0.43 -19.17 -22.19
C ASN A 38 0.76 -18.61 -21.42
N ARG A 39 0.54 -17.96 -20.26
CA ARG A 39 1.61 -17.37 -19.47
C ARG A 39 2.58 -18.46 -19.00
N LYS A 40 3.87 -18.18 -19.20
CA LYS A 40 4.97 -19.04 -18.76
C LYS A 40 5.81 -18.35 -17.70
N ILE A 41 6.47 -19.15 -16.87
CA ILE A 41 7.46 -18.67 -15.89
C ILE A 41 8.67 -18.12 -16.66
N ASP A 42 9.11 -16.91 -16.32
CA ASP A 42 10.13 -16.20 -17.12
C ASP A 42 11.56 -16.28 -16.53
N PHE A 43 11.73 -16.85 -15.33
CA PHE A 43 13.05 -16.96 -14.68
C PHE A 43 13.20 -18.19 -13.78
N GLY A 44 14.44 -18.43 -13.35
CA GLY A 44 14.77 -19.52 -12.41
C GLY A 44 14.72 -20.91 -13.03
N MET A 45 14.72 -21.94 -12.16
CA MET A 45 14.75 -23.36 -12.56
C MET A 45 13.54 -23.79 -13.40
N HIS A 46 12.38 -23.14 -13.21
CA HIS A 46 11.13 -23.51 -13.89
C HIS A 46 10.86 -22.66 -15.13
N LYS A 47 11.84 -21.88 -15.62
CA LYS A 47 11.68 -21.02 -16.79
C LYS A 47 11.14 -21.80 -17.99
N GLY A 48 10.12 -21.22 -18.65
CA GLY A 48 9.45 -21.79 -19.82
C GLY A 48 8.31 -22.76 -19.52
N GLN A 49 8.15 -23.19 -18.26
CA GLN A 49 6.98 -23.98 -17.83
C GLN A 49 5.74 -23.08 -17.65
N PRO A 50 4.51 -23.63 -17.70
CA PRO A 50 3.31 -22.89 -17.35
C PRO A 50 3.36 -22.33 -15.93
N VAL A 51 2.76 -21.15 -15.72
CA VAL A 51 2.61 -20.56 -14.38
C VAL A 51 1.69 -21.40 -13.50
N TRP A 52 1.90 -21.31 -12.18
CA TRP A 52 1.17 -22.07 -11.19
C TRP A 52 -0.11 -21.35 -10.78
N GLN A 53 -1.24 -22.06 -10.85
CA GLN A 53 -2.51 -21.61 -10.26
C GLN A 53 -2.66 -22.08 -8.81
N GLU A 54 -1.94 -23.13 -8.43
CA GLU A 54 -1.85 -23.68 -7.08
C GLU A 54 -0.39 -23.76 -6.67
N VAL A 55 -0.09 -23.52 -5.39
CA VAL A 55 1.30 -23.44 -4.93
C VAL A 55 1.87 -24.85 -4.77
N PRO A 56 3.00 -25.18 -5.45
CA PRO A 56 3.69 -26.44 -5.23
C PRO A 56 4.05 -26.61 -3.75
N GLY A 57 3.87 -27.83 -3.22
CA GLY A 57 4.05 -28.09 -1.79
C GLY A 57 5.43 -27.70 -1.25
N GLU A 58 6.47 -27.87 -2.06
CA GLU A 58 7.86 -27.51 -1.74
C GLU A 58 8.10 -26.00 -1.53
N TYR A 59 7.21 -25.12 -2.01
CA TYR A 59 7.35 -23.66 -1.90
C TYR A 59 6.31 -23.02 -0.99
N ARG A 60 5.43 -23.83 -0.37
CA ARG A 60 4.25 -23.34 0.35
C ARG A 60 4.60 -22.45 1.53
N SER A 61 5.59 -22.84 2.34
CA SER A 61 6.04 -22.09 3.52
C SER A 61 6.68 -20.76 3.17
N GLU A 62 7.55 -20.76 2.17
CA GLU A 62 8.33 -19.62 1.72
C GLU A 62 7.41 -18.57 1.10
N LEU A 63 6.50 -19.02 0.23
CA LEU A 63 5.55 -18.14 -0.41
C LEU A 63 4.54 -17.58 0.60
N ARG A 64 4.09 -18.39 1.56
CA ARG A 64 3.29 -17.90 2.70
C ARG A 64 4.03 -16.78 3.42
N ARG A 65 5.28 -16.98 3.80
CA ARG A 65 6.05 -15.95 4.53
C ARG A 65 6.16 -14.64 3.74
N LEU A 66 6.38 -14.70 2.43
CA LEU A 66 6.43 -13.51 1.56
C LEU A 66 5.08 -12.77 1.54
N ILE A 67 4.00 -13.51 1.35
CA ILE A 67 2.62 -12.98 1.35
C ILE A 67 2.30 -12.34 2.72
N VAL A 68 2.61 -13.03 3.83
CA VAL A 68 2.44 -12.53 5.20
C VAL A 68 3.20 -11.23 5.44
N THR A 69 4.48 -11.22 5.08
CA THR A 69 5.34 -10.06 5.32
C THR A 69 4.88 -8.85 4.53
N GLN A 70 4.52 -9.02 3.26
CA GLN A 70 3.98 -7.94 2.44
C GLN A 70 2.59 -7.49 2.93
N GLY A 71 1.71 -8.42 3.27
CA GLY A 71 0.38 -8.08 3.76
C GLY A 71 0.39 -7.35 5.10
N ASP A 72 1.39 -7.59 5.95
CA ASP A 72 1.51 -6.96 7.27
C ASP A 72 1.80 -5.45 7.21
N THR A 73 2.43 -4.98 6.13
CA THR A 73 2.78 -3.56 5.96
C THR A 73 1.56 -2.69 5.68
N GLU A 74 0.51 -3.27 5.09
CA GLU A 74 -0.68 -2.56 4.66
C GLU A 74 -1.46 -1.95 5.85
N PRO A 75 -1.93 -2.74 6.85
CA PRO A 75 -2.58 -2.19 8.03
C PRO A 75 -1.61 -1.42 8.94
N ALA A 76 -0.32 -1.76 8.94
CA ALA A 76 0.69 -1.02 9.69
C ALA A 76 0.74 0.45 9.29
N SER A 77 0.75 0.73 7.98
CA SER A 77 0.76 2.11 7.48
C SER A 77 -0.49 2.89 7.91
N VAL A 78 -1.66 2.24 7.93
CA VAL A 78 -2.91 2.85 8.42
C VAL A 78 -2.80 3.17 9.92
N GLU A 79 -2.25 2.25 10.71
CA GLU A 79 -2.03 2.45 12.14
C GLU A 79 -1.08 3.61 12.42
N GLN A 80 0.05 3.69 11.69
CA GLN A 80 1.03 4.78 11.83
C GLN A 80 0.42 6.15 11.54
N GLN A 81 -0.52 6.22 10.59
CA GLN A 81 -1.02 7.48 10.03
C GLN A 81 -2.36 7.94 10.62
N ARG A 82 -3.02 7.12 11.45
CA ARG A 82 -4.40 7.31 11.94
C ARG A 82 -4.68 8.65 12.64
N GLN A 83 -3.66 9.32 13.20
CA GLN A 83 -3.82 10.57 13.94
C GLN A 83 -3.65 11.82 13.06
N LEU A 84 -3.07 11.70 11.86
CA LEU A 84 -2.71 12.84 11.00
C LEU A 84 -3.92 13.67 10.55
N GLY A 85 -5.11 13.06 10.51
CA GLY A 85 -6.35 13.77 10.17
C GLY A 85 -6.70 14.91 11.13
N LYS A 86 -6.15 14.93 12.35
CA LYS A 86 -6.37 15.99 13.35
C LYS A 86 -5.61 17.28 13.03
N THR A 87 -4.53 17.20 12.27
CA THR A 87 -3.62 18.31 11.95
C THR A 87 -3.50 18.52 10.46
N CYS A 88 -4.52 18.14 9.69
CA CYS A 88 -4.47 18.23 8.23
C CYS A 88 -4.26 19.67 7.75
N PRO A 89 -3.30 19.93 6.85
CA PRO A 89 -3.04 21.28 6.36
C PRO A 89 -4.15 21.78 5.41
N SER A 90 -4.96 20.88 4.85
CA SER A 90 -6.12 21.21 4.05
C SER A 90 -7.10 20.04 3.92
N LEU A 91 -8.32 20.31 3.46
CA LEU A 91 -9.28 19.26 3.09
C LEU A 91 -8.80 18.40 1.90
N TYR A 92 -7.99 18.97 1.01
CA TYR A 92 -7.37 18.24 -0.09
C TYR A 92 -6.40 17.17 0.44
N ASP A 93 -5.55 17.56 1.39
CA ASP A 93 -4.58 16.66 2.01
C ASP A 93 -5.27 15.61 2.87
N LEU A 94 -6.30 16.00 3.63
CA LEU A 94 -7.13 15.07 4.40
C LEU A 94 -7.79 14.01 3.52
N ARG A 95 -8.34 14.43 2.37
CA ARG A 95 -8.94 13.52 1.40
C ARG A 95 -7.91 12.57 0.79
N ASN A 96 -6.70 13.04 0.51
CA ASN A 96 -5.61 12.19 0.02
C ASN A 96 -5.13 11.19 1.08
N LEU A 97 -5.01 11.60 2.34
CA LEU A 97 -4.71 10.70 3.46
C LEU A 97 -5.73 9.55 3.54
N PHE A 98 -7.03 9.87 3.52
CA PHE A 98 -8.08 8.85 3.53
C PHE A 98 -8.09 7.98 2.28
N GLN A 99 -7.75 8.55 1.12
CA GLN A 99 -7.62 7.78 -0.11
C GLN A 99 -6.46 6.77 -0.05
N VAL A 100 -5.32 7.14 0.54
CA VAL A 100 -4.19 6.24 0.80
C VAL A 100 -4.60 5.14 1.77
N MET A 101 -5.16 5.49 2.93
CA MET A 101 -5.56 4.51 3.95
C MET A 101 -6.56 3.46 3.42
N LEU A 102 -7.56 3.89 2.64
CA LEU A 102 -8.54 2.96 2.09
C LEU A 102 -7.95 2.04 1.03
N ARG A 103 -6.98 2.53 0.22
CA ARG A 103 -6.27 1.70 -0.76
C ARG A 103 -5.38 0.66 -0.09
N LYS A 104 -4.68 1.02 1.00
CA LYS A 104 -3.98 0.05 1.85
C LYS A 104 -4.95 -0.98 2.46
N GLY A 105 -6.22 -0.60 2.68
CA GLY A 105 -7.28 -1.56 3.03
C GLY A 105 -7.67 -2.49 1.87
N ASP A 106 -7.76 -1.97 0.64
CA ASP A 106 -8.04 -2.76 -0.56
C ASP A 106 -6.93 -3.77 -0.86
N THR A 107 -5.66 -3.43 -0.60
CA THR A 107 -4.52 -4.36 -0.77
C THR A 107 -4.58 -5.53 0.22
N CYS A 108 -5.19 -5.38 1.40
CA CYS A 108 -5.42 -6.49 2.35
C CYS A 108 -6.32 -7.61 1.79
N GLY A 109 -7.27 -7.29 0.93
CA GLY A 109 -8.24 -8.25 0.36
C GLY A 109 -7.60 -9.33 -0.53
N PRO A 110 -6.80 -8.97 -1.55
CA PRO A 110 -6.01 -9.91 -2.34
C PRO A 110 -5.06 -10.78 -1.52
N TRP A 111 -4.46 -10.26 -0.46
CA TRP A 111 -3.69 -11.08 0.50
C TRP A 111 -4.58 -12.13 1.15
N PHE A 112 -5.80 -11.76 1.53
CA PHE A 112 -6.82 -12.66 2.07
C PHE A 112 -7.21 -13.80 1.12
N ILE A 113 -7.24 -13.58 -0.19
CA ILE A 113 -7.44 -14.68 -1.17
C ILE A 113 -6.23 -15.61 -1.18
N CYS A 114 -5.02 -15.08 -1.22
CA CYS A 114 -3.81 -15.89 -1.17
C CYS A 114 -3.75 -16.73 0.13
N TYR A 115 -4.20 -16.14 1.25
CA TYR A 115 -4.34 -16.83 2.53
C TYR A 115 -5.43 -17.92 2.49
N LYS A 116 -6.67 -17.57 2.11
CA LYS A 116 -7.80 -18.49 2.26
C LYS A 116 -7.88 -19.57 1.20
N HIS A 117 -7.56 -19.26 -0.06
CA HIS A 117 -7.75 -20.21 -1.16
C HIS A 117 -6.52 -21.07 -1.41
N THR A 118 -5.33 -20.53 -1.19
CA THR A 118 -4.09 -21.23 -1.53
C THR A 118 -3.43 -21.87 -0.30
N LEU A 119 -3.53 -21.23 0.87
CA LEU A 119 -2.82 -21.65 2.08
C LEU A 119 -3.69 -22.41 3.09
N GLY A 120 -4.98 -22.57 2.84
CA GLY A 120 -5.85 -23.47 3.60
C GLY A 120 -6.07 -23.04 5.05
N ARG A 121 -5.83 -23.94 6.01
CA ARG A 121 -5.99 -23.63 7.45
C ARG A 121 -4.99 -22.59 7.91
N ASP A 122 -3.71 -22.81 7.65
CA ASP A 122 -2.63 -21.92 8.07
C ASP A 122 -2.84 -20.50 7.56
N GLY A 123 -3.33 -20.34 6.32
CA GLY A 123 -3.63 -19.01 5.80
C GLY A 123 -4.73 -18.27 6.59
N ARG A 124 -5.72 -18.97 7.12
CA ARG A 124 -6.73 -18.33 7.99
C ARG A 124 -6.13 -17.84 9.30
N GLU A 125 -5.24 -18.63 9.90
CA GLU A 125 -4.54 -18.27 11.14
C GLU A 125 -3.58 -17.08 10.92
N GLU A 126 -2.90 -17.02 9.77
CA GLU A 126 -2.07 -15.86 9.38
C GLU A 126 -2.91 -14.59 9.20
N ALA A 127 -4.08 -14.72 8.57
CA ALA A 127 -5.00 -13.61 8.36
C ALA A 127 -5.56 -13.04 9.67
N GLU A 128 -5.85 -13.90 10.65
CA GLU A 128 -6.23 -13.47 12.00
C GLU A 128 -5.05 -12.78 12.70
N SER A 129 -3.87 -13.40 12.65
CA SER A 129 -2.63 -12.85 13.24
C SER A 129 -2.26 -11.47 12.69
N LEU A 130 -2.58 -11.20 11.41
CA LEU A 130 -2.36 -9.90 10.76
C LEU A 130 -3.20 -8.77 11.39
N LEU A 131 -4.35 -9.10 11.98
CA LEU A 131 -5.19 -8.14 12.71
C LEU A 131 -4.84 -8.05 14.19
N GLU A 132 -4.14 -9.06 14.75
CA GLU A 132 -3.67 -9.05 16.14
C GLU A 132 -2.39 -8.25 16.34
N ARG A 133 -1.58 -8.09 15.29
CA ARG A 133 -0.36 -7.28 15.34
C ARG A 133 -0.70 -5.80 15.20
N HIS A 134 0.03 -4.95 15.91
CA HIS A 134 -0.14 -3.50 15.88
C HIS A 134 1.20 -2.76 15.84
N SER A 135 1.27 -1.71 15.02
CA SER A 135 2.46 -0.86 14.87
C SER A 135 2.89 -0.27 16.22
N GLY A 136 4.10 -0.62 16.66
CA GLY A 136 4.73 -0.12 17.88
C GLY A 136 4.21 -0.79 19.17
N ASP A 137 3.44 -1.86 19.06
CA ASP A 137 3.01 -2.66 20.22
C ASP A 137 4.20 -3.42 20.84
N GLN A 138 4.19 -3.56 22.17
CA GLN A 138 5.28 -4.19 22.91
C GLN A 138 5.30 -5.72 22.75
N ASP A 139 4.12 -6.35 22.69
CA ASP A 139 3.96 -7.80 22.71
C ASP A 139 3.70 -8.36 21.32
N LYS A 140 2.96 -7.62 20.48
CA LYS A 140 2.59 -8.01 19.12
C LYS A 140 2.88 -6.89 18.10
N PRO A 141 4.15 -6.47 17.94
CA PRO A 141 4.52 -5.47 16.94
C PRO A 141 4.27 -5.97 15.50
N ARG A 142 4.28 -5.04 14.54
CA ARG A 142 4.38 -5.35 13.10
C ARG A 142 5.72 -6.02 12.79
N ILE A 143 5.78 -6.77 11.70
CA ILE A 143 6.93 -7.62 11.35
C ILE A 143 8.18 -6.79 11.04
N LEU A 144 8.02 -5.69 10.31
CA LEU A 144 9.13 -4.86 9.84
C LEU A 144 9.31 -3.63 10.74
N GLY A 145 10.57 -3.33 11.10
CA GLY A 145 10.89 -2.23 12.03
C GLY A 145 10.37 -0.87 11.58
N ALA A 146 10.55 -0.50 10.30
CA ALA A 146 10.07 0.77 9.76
C ALA A 146 8.54 0.96 9.87
N PHE A 147 7.79 -0.15 9.92
CA PHE A 147 6.33 -0.17 10.08
C PHE A 147 5.88 -0.22 11.56
N ASN A 148 6.82 -0.10 12.50
CA ASN A 148 6.55 0.15 13.92
C ASN A 148 6.94 1.58 14.35
N GLU A 149 7.66 2.32 13.50
CA GLU A 149 8.05 3.71 13.77
C GLU A 149 6.84 4.65 13.76
N LYS A 150 6.98 5.81 14.38
CA LYS A 150 5.90 6.81 14.38
C LYS A 150 5.93 7.65 13.10
N THR A 151 4.76 7.86 12.51
CA THR A 151 4.53 8.95 11.54
C THR A 151 3.86 10.11 12.28
N SER A 152 4.66 10.99 12.89
CA SER A 152 4.18 12.00 13.85
C SER A 152 3.52 13.23 13.20
N ASP A 153 3.90 13.55 11.97
CA ASP A 153 3.56 14.80 11.31
C ASP A 153 3.40 14.61 9.79
N TRP A 154 2.90 15.65 9.12
CA TRP A 154 2.60 15.60 7.69
C TRP A 154 3.86 15.54 6.82
N LEU A 155 4.97 16.11 7.26
CA LEU A 155 6.23 16.00 6.52
C LEU A 155 6.72 14.55 6.51
N SER A 156 6.67 13.89 7.67
CA SER A 156 6.95 12.46 7.82
C SER A 156 6.02 11.61 6.95
N PHE A 157 4.73 11.94 6.87
CA PHE A 157 3.78 11.25 6.00
C PHE A 157 4.10 11.41 4.51
N PHE A 158 4.43 12.62 4.05
CA PHE A 158 4.81 12.83 2.65
C PHE A 158 6.12 12.11 2.32
N MET A 159 7.10 12.10 3.22
CA MET A 159 8.33 11.34 3.06
C MET A 159 8.07 9.82 3.06
N PHE A 160 7.19 9.33 3.94
CA PHE A 160 6.80 7.92 3.99
C PHE A 160 6.17 7.47 2.67
N THR A 161 5.19 8.21 2.17
CA THR A 161 4.52 7.89 0.89
C THR A 161 5.42 8.09 -0.32
N TYR A 162 6.50 8.87 -0.21
CA TYR A 162 7.49 9.04 -1.28
C TYR A 162 8.59 7.96 -1.28
N PHE A 163 9.05 7.54 -0.10
CA PHE A 163 10.17 6.60 0.09
C PHE A 163 9.76 5.20 0.54
N THR A 164 8.97 5.08 1.60
CA THR A 164 8.56 3.77 2.15
C THR A 164 7.57 3.06 1.22
N ASP A 165 6.56 3.77 0.71
CA ASP A 165 5.64 3.18 -0.29
C ASP A 165 6.35 2.85 -1.61
N ARG A 166 7.50 3.48 -1.87
CA ARG A 166 8.34 3.14 -3.02
C ARG A 166 9.05 1.80 -2.82
N ASP A 167 9.43 1.40 -1.60
CA ASP A 167 9.82 0.02 -1.32
C ASP A 167 8.67 -0.93 -1.65
N GLY A 168 7.44 -0.63 -1.19
CA GLY A 168 6.23 -1.36 -1.55
C GLY A 168 6.09 -1.56 -3.07
N LYS A 169 6.31 -0.50 -3.87
CA LYS A 169 6.34 -0.62 -5.34
C LYS A 169 7.39 -1.62 -5.85
N PHE A 170 8.62 -1.61 -5.33
CA PHE A 170 9.66 -2.54 -5.79
C PHE A 170 9.40 -3.97 -5.34
N GLN A 171 8.88 -4.18 -4.12
CA GLN A 171 8.46 -5.50 -3.64
C GLN A 171 7.31 -6.05 -4.48
N LEU A 172 6.26 -5.24 -4.70
CA LEU A 172 5.12 -5.60 -5.55
C LEU A 172 5.56 -5.86 -7.00
N ALA A 173 6.48 -5.07 -7.56
CA ALA A 173 7.02 -5.33 -8.89
C ALA A 173 7.75 -6.68 -8.97
N SER A 174 8.54 -7.01 -7.94
CA SER A 174 9.21 -8.31 -7.87
C SER A 174 8.22 -9.47 -7.76
N LEU A 175 7.21 -9.36 -6.88
CA LEU A 175 6.15 -10.35 -6.72
C LEU A 175 5.21 -10.42 -7.93
N SER A 176 5.11 -9.36 -8.72
CA SER A 176 4.36 -9.32 -9.97
C SER A 176 4.94 -10.25 -11.04
N GLU A 177 6.19 -10.69 -10.89
CA GLU A 177 6.84 -11.68 -11.75
C GLU A 177 6.72 -13.11 -11.22
N SER A 178 6.08 -13.32 -10.05
CA SER A 178 5.93 -14.64 -9.45
C SER A 178 5.36 -15.68 -10.42
N ALA A 179 5.88 -16.90 -10.30
CA ALA A 179 5.35 -18.09 -10.95
C ALA A 179 3.98 -18.48 -10.41
N PHE A 180 3.64 -18.09 -9.17
CA PHE A 180 2.29 -18.19 -8.63
C PHE A 180 1.42 -17.06 -9.19
N ASP A 181 0.61 -17.39 -10.19
CA ASP A 181 -0.10 -16.44 -11.03
C ASP A 181 -1.15 -15.59 -10.29
N PRO A 182 -1.93 -16.12 -9.34
CA PRO A 182 -2.83 -15.30 -8.51
C PRO A 182 -2.12 -14.18 -7.74
N LEU A 183 -0.93 -14.46 -7.18
CA LEU A 183 -0.11 -13.43 -6.51
C LEU A 183 0.40 -12.41 -7.52
N SER A 184 0.98 -12.87 -8.64
CA SER A 184 1.47 -12.00 -9.71
C SER A 184 0.39 -11.02 -10.19
N ARG A 185 -0.81 -11.52 -10.49
CA ARG A 185 -1.95 -10.73 -10.96
C ARG A 185 -2.50 -9.76 -9.92
N SER A 186 -2.45 -10.15 -8.63
CA SER A 186 -2.80 -9.25 -7.52
C SER A 186 -1.81 -8.09 -7.44
N CYS A 187 -0.50 -8.38 -7.46
CA CYS A 187 0.54 -7.36 -7.39
C CYS A 187 0.50 -6.40 -8.59
N ARG A 188 0.20 -6.89 -9.80
CA ARG A 188 0.01 -6.03 -10.98
C ARG A 188 -1.12 -5.01 -10.80
N PHE A 189 -2.22 -5.42 -10.16
CA PHE A 189 -3.30 -4.51 -9.82
C PHE A 189 -2.85 -3.51 -8.73
N MET A 190 -2.25 -3.98 -7.64
CA MET A 190 -1.79 -3.11 -6.55
C MET A 190 -0.78 -2.05 -7.02
N LEU A 191 0.10 -2.37 -7.97
CA LEU A 191 1.04 -1.41 -8.57
C LEU A 191 0.34 -0.21 -9.22
N THR A 192 -0.85 -0.39 -9.77
CA THR A 192 -1.64 0.72 -10.33
C THR A 192 -2.22 1.63 -9.25
N GLU A 193 -2.38 1.11 -8.02
CA GLU A 193 -2.79 1.89 -6.85
C GLU A 193 -1.62 2.63 -6.20
N GLU A 194 -0.46 1.96 -6.09
CA GLU A 194 0.74 2.47 -5.42
C GLU A 194 1.27 3.76 -6.08
N ALA A 195 1.06 3.92 -7.39
CA ALA A 195 1.41 5.14 -8.11
C ALA A 195 0.76 6.40 -7.51
N HIS A 196 -0.45 6.28 -6.93
CA HIS A 196 -1.10 7.41 -6.27
C HIS A 196 -0.43 7.77 -4.95
N HIS A 197 0.06 6.79 -4.18
CA HIS A 197 0.74 7.07 -2.92
C HIS A 197 2.03 7.86 -3.18
N MET A 198 2.80 7.42 -4.18
CA MET A 198 4.01 8.12 -4.61
C MET A 198 3.71 9.55 -5.07
N PHE A 199 2.61 9.76 -5.80
CA PHE A 199 2.15 11.09 -6.20
C PHE A 199 1.83 11.97 -4.98
N VAL A 200 1.16 11.43 -3.96
CA VAL A 200 0.85 12.18 -2.72
C VAL A 200 2.14 12.60 -2.01
N GLY A 201 3.11 11.70 -1.88
CA GLY A 201 4.41 12.01 -1.27
C GLY A 201 5.21 13.04 -2.06
N GLU A 202 5.35 12.83 -3.37
CA GLU A 202 6.13 13.70 -4.25
C GLU A 202 5.55 15.12 -4.30
N SER A 203 4.24 15.24 -4.55
CA SER A 203 3.57 16.53 -4.61
C SER A 203 3.48 17.22 -3.26
N GLY A 204 3.36 16.46 -2.16
CA GLY A 204 3.36 16.98 -0.80
C GLY A 204 4.70 17.61 -0.44
N VAL A 205 5.80 16.90 -0.62
CA VAL A 205 7.16 17.45 -0.41
C VAL A 205 7.43 18.61 -1.36
N GLY A 206 7.05 18.50 -2.64
CA GLY A 206 7.20 19.57 -3.62
C GLY A 206 6.50 20.87 -3.21
N ARG A 207 5.29 20.77 -2.64
CA ARG A 207 4.56 21.93 -2.09
C ARG A 207 5.22 22.54 -0.86
N VAL A 208 5.79 21.72 0.02
CA VAL A 208 6.55 22.21 1.18
C VAL A 208 7.77 23.00 0.69
N ILE A 209 8.55 22.43 -0.22
CA ILE A 209 9.72 23.10 -0.83
C ILE A 209 9.31 24.42 -1.50
N GLN A 210 8.25 24.38 -2.31
CA GLN A 210 7.74 25.58 -2.99
C GLN A 210 7.40 26.68 -1.99
N ARG A 211 6.68 26.36 -0.90
CA ARG A 211 6.30 27.34 0.11
C ARG A 211 7.52 27.90 0.85
N THR A 212 8.50 27.06 1.18
CA THR A 212 9.77 27.52 1.77
C THR A 212 10.49 28.49 0.84
N CYS A 213 10.63 28.17 -0.46
CA CYS A 213 11.29 29.06 -1.42
C CYS A 213 10.54 30.39 -1.61
N GLU A 214 9.21 30.40 -1.55
CA GLU A 214 8.41 31.64 -1.59
C GLU A 214 8.73 32.54 -0.39
N LEU A 215 8.77 31.98 0.82
CA LEU A 215 9.11 32.71 2.04
C LEU A 215 10.55 33.23 2.02
N MET A 216 11.50 32.41 1.57
CA MET A 216 12.90 32.83 1.39
C MET A 216 13.02 34.03 0.44
N ASN A 217 12.24 34.05 -0.65
CA ASN A 217 12.22 35.15 -1.60
C ASN A 217 11.53 36.41 -1.02
N GLU A 218 10.45 36.23 -0.25
CA GLU A 218 9.72 37.31 0.40
C GLU A 218 10.57 38.02 1.46
N TYR A 219 11.21 37.25 2.34
CA TYR A 219 12.08 37.76 3.40
C TYR A 219 13.52 38.00 2.97
N LYS A 220 13.90 37.58 1.76
CA LYS A 220 15.25 37.70 1.19
C LYS A 220 16.33 37.09 2.09
N THR A 221 16.04 35.92 2.66
CA THR A 221 16.94 35.22 3.58
C THR A 221 16.81 33.70 3.42
N ASP A 222 17.89 32.99 3.69
CA ASP A 222 17.95 31.53 3.85
C ASP A 222 18.19 31.10 5.31
N GLU A 223 18.20 32.05 6.24
CA GLU A 223 18.32 31.80 7.68
C GLU A 223 16.99 31.30 8.27
N LEU A 224 17.03 30.14 8.93
CA LEU A 224 15.85 29.48 9.53
C LEU A 224 15.12 30.36 10.54
N GLU A 225 15.84 31.12 11.37
CA GLU A 225 15.28 31.93 12.46
C GLU A 225 14.30 32.99 11.97
N ASN A 226 14.44 33.44 10.72
CA ASN A 226 13.62 34.48 10.12
C ASN A 226 12.38 33.91 9.39
N MET A 227 12.15 32.59 9.44
CA MET A 227 11.09 31.90 8.68
C MET A 227 10.11 31.09 9.57
N GLU A 228 10.23 31.13 10.90
CA GLU A 228 9.44 30.32 11.85
C GLU A 228 8.22 31.04 12.49
N GLU A 229 7.85 32.25 12.05
CA GLU A 229 6.62 32.96 12.51
C GLU A 229 5.34 32.53 11.76
#